data_AF-A0A410MDL7-F1
#
_entry.id   AF-A0A410MDL7-F1
#
_cell.length_a   1.000
_cell.length_b   1.000
_cell.length_c   1.000
_cell.angle_alpha   90.00
_cell.angle_beta   90.00
_cell.angle_gamma   90.00
#
_symmetry.space_group_name_H-M   'P 1'
#
loop_
_entity.id
_entity.type
_entity.pdbx_description
1 polymer ?
#
loop_
_entity_poly.entity_id
_entity_poly.type
_entity_poly.pdbx_seq_one_letter_code
_entity_poly.pdbx_strand_id
1 'polypeptide(L)' 'MNAEMEPIDLFNWNELWEVTGPFIIMAITAIVVGTICITVLTTMKKGLLKDISVVLSIVAIIGISLMALYISAEIWGM' A
#
# COMPACT_ATOMS: atom_id res chain seq x y z
N MET A 1 3.23 -46.79 -16.80
CA MET A 1 2.48 -45.54 -17.03
C MET A 1 3.29 -44.46 -16.34
N ASN A 2 4.18 -43.81 -17.10
CA ASN A 2 5.06 -42.78 -16.56
C ASN A 2 4.18 -41.56 -16.31
N ALA A 3 3.94 -41.22 -15.05
CA ALA A 3 3.37 -39.94 -14.70
C ALA A 3 4.42 -38.89 -15.04
N GLU A 4 4.32 -38.32 -16.22
CA GLU A 4 5.00 -37.08 -16.57
C GLU A 4 4.44 -36.04 -15.59
N MET A 5 5.17 -35.78 -14.50
CA MET A 5 4.87 -34.65 -13.64
C MET A 5 5.10 -33.40 -14.50
N GLU A 6 4.00 -32.78 -14.94
CA GLU A 6 4.06 -31.47 -15.56
C GLU A 6 4.92 -30.55 -14.67
N PRO A 7 5.90 -29.83 -15.23
CA PRO A 7 6.74 -28.95 -14.44
C PRO A 7 5.81 -27.94 -13.77
N ILE A 8 5.70 -28.02 -12.45
CA ILE A 8 5.03 -26.99 -11.66
C ILE A 8 5.76 -25.70 -11.98
N ASP A 9 5.10 -24.79 -12.70
CA ASP A 9 5.64 -23.48 -13.01
C ASP A 9 5.56 -22.63 -11.74
N LEU A 10 6.52 -22.86 -10.84
CA LEU A 10 6.62 -22.24 -9.52
C LEU A 10 6.73 -20.71 -9.58
N PHE A 11 6.96 -20.14 -10.76
CA PHE A 11 7.09 -18.71 -11.00
C PHE A 11 6.18 -18.26 -12.14
N ASN A 12 4.88 -18.56 -12.04
CA ASN A 12 3.89 -17.91 -12.89
C ASN A 12 3.84 -16.40 -12.54
N TRP A 13 4.55 -15.59 -13.32
CA TRP A 13 4.66 -14.15 -13.12
C TRP A 13 3.31 -13.43 -13.10
N ASN A 14 2.30 -13.95 -13.80
CA ASN A 14 0.96 -13.37 -13.78
C ASN A 14 0.28 -13.56 -12.41
N GLU A 15 0.34 -14.77 -11.84
CA GLU A 15 -0.24 -15.04 -10.52
C GLU A 15 0.50 -14.26 -9.42
N LEU A 16 1.84 -14.18 -9.53
CA LEU A 16 2.64 -13.34 -8.64
C LEU A 16 2.22 -11.87 -8.74
N TRP A 17 2.03 -11.35 -9.94
CA TRP A 17 1.61 -9.96 -10.14
C TRP A 17 0.18 -9.70 -9.68
N GLU A 18 -0.72 -10.67 -9.81
CA GLU A 18 -2.09 -10.54 -9.34
C GLU A 18 -2.13 -10.35 -7.82
N VAL A 19 -1.38 -11.16 -7.08
CA VAL A 19 -1.34 -11.06 -5.62
C VAL A 19 -0.51 -9.88 -5.14
N THR A 20 0.67 -9.63 -5.74
CA THR A 20 1.61 -8.61 -5.25
C THR A 20 1.30 -7.19 -5.73
N GLY A 21 0.61 -7.03 -6.85
CA GLY A 21 0.27 -5.73 -7.44
C GLY A 21 -0.42 -4.77 -6.46
N PRO A 22 -1.50 -5.21 -5.78
CA PRO A 22 -2.19 -4.37 -4.79
C PRO A 22 -1.32 -3.93 -3.61
N PHE A 23 -0.41 -4.79 -3.15
CA PHE A 23 0.52 -4.43 -2.08
C PHE A 23 1.56 -3.42 -2.54
N ILE A 24 2.04 -3.52 -3.79
CA ILE A 24 2.97 -2.55 -4.37
C ILE A 24 2.29 -1.18 -4.48
N ILE A 25 1.03 -1.13 -4.94
CA ILE A 25 0.27 0.12 -5.06
C ILE A 25 -0.02 0.71 -3.68
N MET A 26 -0.38 -0.11 -2.70
CA MET A 26 -0.53 0.33 -1.31
C MET A 26 0.78 0.93 -0.79
N ALA A 27 1.92 0.27 -1.01
CA ALA A 27 3.22 0.75 -0.55
C ALA A 27 3.61 2.10 -1.19
N ILE A 28 3.43 2.24 -2.50
CA ILE A 28 3.68 3.49 -3.22
C ILE A 28 2.77 4.60 -2.68
N THR A 29 1.48 4.31 -2.51
CA THR A 29 0.50 5.27 -1.97
C THR A 29 0.88 5.72 -0.57
N ALA A 30 1.24 4.78 0.30
CA ALA A 30 1.69 5.08 1.67
C ALA A 30 2.93 5.97 1.69
N ILE A 31 3.90 5.73 0.80
CA ILE A 31 5.11 6.57 0.68
C ILE A 31 4.75 7.98 0.22
N VAL A 32 3.90 8.13 -0.79
CA VAL A 32 3.49 9.45 -1.32
C VAL A 32 2.74 10.25 -0.26
N VAL A 33 1.73 9.65 0.36
CA VAL A 33 0.93 10.30 1.40
C VAL A 33 1.78 10.61 2.62
N GLY A 34 2.62 9.67 3.05
CA GLY A 34 3.57 9.86 4.15
C GLY A 34 4.51 11.02 3.90
N THR A 35 5.05 11.14 2.67
CA THR A 35 5.92 12.25 2.28
C THR A 35 5.18 13.58 2.38
N ILE A 36 3.95 13.68 1.86
CA ILE A 36 3.12 14.90 1.94
C ILE A 36 2.85 15.26 3.40
N CYS A 37 2.45 14.30 4.24
CA CYS A 37 2.21 14.51 5.66
C CYS A 37 3.47 15.05 6.36
N ILE A 38 4.64 14.47 6.10
CA ILE A 38 5.90 14.94 6.67
C ILE A 38 6.19 16.38 6.23
N THR A 39 6.04 16.70 4.94
CA THR A 39 6.24 18.06 4.43
C THR A 39 5.31 19.07 5.10
N VAL A 40 4.03 18.73 5.28
CA VAL A 40 3.09 19.62 5.99
C VAL A 40 3.53 19.81 7.45
N LEU A 41 3.86 18.72 8.15
CA LEU A 41 4.25 18.75 9.56
C LEU A 41 5.58 19.49 9.83
N THR A 42 6.50 19.51 8.87
CA THR A 42 7.77 20.26 8.99
C THR A 42 7.55 21.76 8.82
N THR A 43 6.55 22.19 8.05
CA THR A 43 6.20 23.61 7.90
C THR A 43 5.42 24.18 9.10
N MET A 44 4.85 23.32 9.95
CA MET A 44 4.11 23.75 11.14
C MET A 44 5.03 24.12 12.32
N LYS A 45 4.75 25.27 12.93
CA LYS A 45 5.38 25.69 14.19
C LYS A 45 5.02 24.69 15.31
N LYS A 46 5.98 24.39 16.19
CA LYS A 46 5.75 23.50 17.34
C LYS A 46 4.66 24.08 18.25
N GLY A 47 3.68 23.26 18.62
CA GLY A 47 2.54 23.63 19.45
C GLY A 47 1.42 22.59 19.38
N LEU A 48 0.35 22.79 20.15
CA LEU A 48 -0.77 21.84 20.29
C LEU A 48 -1.38 21.42 18.93
N LEU A 49 -1.50 22.36 18.00
CA LEU A 49 -2.00 22.08 16.64
C LEU A 49 -1.11 21.12 15.86
N LYS A 50 0.21 21.17 16.09
CA LYS A 50 1.15 20.23 15.46
C LYS A 50 0.91 18.82 15.99
N ASP A 51 0.76 18.66 17.30
CA ASP A 51 0.59 17.34 17.92
C ASP A 51 -0.73 16.68 17.47
N ILE A 52 -1.82 17.45 17.40
CA ILE A 52 -3.10 16.99 16.84
C ILE A 52 -2.95 16.62 15.36
N SER A 53 -2.25 17.45 14.59
CA SER A 53 -2.02 17.19 13.16
C SER A 53 -1.16 15.95 12.91
N VAL A 54 -0.21 15.63 13.80
CA VAL A 54 0.57 14.39 13.74
C VAL A 54 -0.35 13.19 13.91
N VAL A 55 -1.20 13.18 14.94
CA VAL A 55 -2.14 12.08 15.19
C VAL A 55 -3.10 11.91 14.02
N LEU A 56 -3.69 13.01 13.52
CA LEU A 56 -4.56 12.98 12.35
C LEU A 56 -3.85 12.46 11.09
N SER A 57 -2.58 12.85 10.88
CA SER A 57 -1.79 12.39 9.75
C SER A 57 -1.55 10.88 9.81
N ILE A 58 -1.25 10.33 11.00
CA ILE A 58 -1.07 8.88 11.17
C ILE A 58 -2.37 8.14 10.84
N VAL A 59 -3.51 8.60 11.37
CA VAL A 59 -4.82 8.01 11.08
C VAL A 59 -5.14 8.10 9.59
N ALA A 60 -4.87 9.25 8.96
CA ALA A 60 -5.08 9.45 7.52
C ALA A 60 -4.21 8.51 6.67
N ILE A 61 -2.93 8.33 7.01
CA ILE A 61 -2.02 7.41 6.29
C ILE A 61 -2.56 5.98 6.37
N ILE A 62 -2.97 5.52 7.55
CA ILE A 62 -3.53 4.17 7.71
C ILE A 62 -4.83 4.03 6.90
N GLY A 63 -5.74 5.00 7.01
CA GLY A 63 -7.02 4.99 6.31
C GLY A 63 -6.86 4.99 4.78
N ILE A 64 -6.01 5.88 4.25
CA ILE A 64 -5.76 5.96 2.81
C ILE A 64 -5.02 4.71 2.31
N SER A 65 -4.11 4.14 3.10
CA SER A 65 -3.40 2.90 2.71
C SER A 65 -4.36 1.71 2.62
N LEU A 66 -5.27 1.56 3.59
CA LEU A 66 -6.31 0.52 3.55
C LEU A 66 -7.27 0.72 2.38
N MET A 67 -7.67 1.98 2.12
CA MET A 67 -8.53 2.30 0.98
C MET A 67 -7.83 2.03 -0.35
N ALA A 68 -6.54 2.34 -0.48
CA ALA A 68 -5.74 2.04 -1.66
C ALA A 68 -5.63 0.53 -1.88
N LEU A 69 -5.43 -0.26 -0.82
CA LEU A 69 -5.41 -1.71 -0.91
C LEU A 69 -6.78 -2.25 -1.32
N TYR A 70 -7.87 -1.73 -0.77
CA TYR A 70 -9.23 -2.13 -1.14
C TYR A 70 -9.53 -1.86 -2.62
N ILE A 71 -9.28 -0.62 -3.09
CA ILE A 71 -9.49 -0.24 -4.50
C ILE A 71 -8.59 -1.08 -5.41
N SER A 72 -7.35 -1.31 -5.00
CA SER A 72 -6.43 -2.10 -5.78
C SER A 72 -6.78 -3.59 -5.77
N ALA A 73 -7.40 -4.14 -4.72
CA ALA A 73 -7.91 -5.50 -4.73
C ALA A 73 -9.07 -5.63 -5.74
N GLU A 74 -10.01 -4.67 -5.75
CA GLU A 74 -11.12 -4.64 -6.70
C GLU A 74 -10.66 -4.55 -8.16
N ILE A 75 -9.65 -3.72 -8.47
CA ILE A 75 -9.11 -3.60 -9.84
C ILE A 75 -8.47 -4.92 -10.31
N TRP A 76 -7.88 -5.67 -9.39
CA TRP A 76 -7.27 -6.97 -9.66
C TRP A 76 -8.24 -8.15 -9.56
N GLY A 77 -9.52 -7.88 -9.29
CA GLY A 77 -10.57 -8.91 -9.24
C GLY A 77 -10.49 -9.85 -8.03
N MET A 78 -9.81 -9.43 -6.96
CA MET A 78 -9.75 -10.12 -5.66
C MET A 78 -10.87 -9.71 -4.72
#